data_AF-A0A9W7CXB3-F1
#
_entry.id   AF-A0A9W7CXB3-F1
#
_cell.length_a   1.000
_cell.length_b   1.000
_cell.length_c   1.000
_cell.angle_alpha   90.00
_cell.angle_beta   90.00
_cell.angle_gamma   90.00
#
_symmetry.space_group_name_H-M   'P 1'
#
loop_
_entity.id
_entity.type
_entity.pdbx_description
1 polymer ?
#
loop_
_entity_poly.entity_id
_entity_poly.type
_entity_poly.pdbx_seq_one_letter_code
_entity_poly.pdbx_strand_id
1 'polypeptide(L)'
;MGTRYGVDLDGDVEMSTPQPVYEFTKRPDGPSFEGVVATLKGSVEPAVLETLATYVLEKRVEEVQDAEILGEEQKRCGSLKKAFILDISTLFRKALKMDKQVEDCDARVFQYFLSFTKIVEDNNLQALIGSGNVTSPDYKD
;
A
#
# COMPACT_ATOMS: atom_id res chain seq x y z
N MET A 1 -43.38 36.89 23.92
CA MET A 1 -42.24 35.99 23.64
C MET A 1 -41.80 35.39 24.96
N GLY A 2 -42.01 34.09 25.20
CA GLY A 2 -41.66 33.43 26.45
C GLY A 2 -40.63 32.32 26.20
N THR A 3 -39.47 32.39 26.86
CA THR A 3 -38.40 31.40 26.78
C THR A 3 -38.70 30.19 27.66
N ARG A 4 -38.26 29.01 27.19
CA ARG A 4 -38.83 27.68 27.51
C ARG A 4 -38.03 26.94 28.59
N TYR A 5 -37.69 27.61 29.68
CA TYR A 5 -36.87 27.03 30.73
C TYR A 5 -37.55 27.22 32.09
N GLY A 6 -37.66 26.14 32.87
CA GLY A 6 -38.06 26.19 34.27
C GLY A 6 -36.88 26.68 35.11
N VAL A 7 -37.17 27.42 36.18
CA VAL A 7 -36.19 27.94 37.11
C VAL A 7 -36.58 27.45 38.50
N ASP A 8 -35.63 26.93 39.28
CA ASP A 8 -35.89 26.46 40.63
C ASP A 8 -36.05 27.61 41.64
N LEU A 9 -36.32 27.27 42.91
CA LEU A 9 -36.55 28.24 43.98
C LEU A 9 -35.32 29.10 44.30
N ASP A 10 -34.13 28.63 43.92
CA ASP A 10 -32.86 29.32 44.15
C ASP A 10 -32.49 30.23 42.96
N GLY A 11 -33.27 30.20 41.89
CA GLY A 11 -33.11 31.03 40.70
C GLY A 11 -32.24 30.41 39.62
N ASP A 12 -31.85 29.14 39.78
CA ASP A 12 -31.06 28.40 38.82
C ASP A 12 -31.95 27.69 37.79
N VAL A 13 -31.43 27.57 36.56
CA VAL A 13 -32.17 26.96 35.45
C VAL A 13 -32.21 25.44 35.65
N GLU A 14 -33.42 24.87 35.79
CA GLU A 14 -33.63 23.42 35.83
C GLU A 14 -33.33 22.79 34.46
N MET A 15 -32.22 22.06 34.35
CA MET A 15 -31.79 21.35 33.14
C MET A 15 -32.32 19.91 33.11
N SER A 16 -33.62 19.74 33.35
CA SER A 16 -34.30 18.43 33.51
C SER A 16 -34.61 17.70 32.19
N THR A 17 -34.02 18.10 31.06
CA THR A 17 -34.19 17.38 29.79
C THR A 17 -33.06 16.36 29.60
N PRO A 18 -33.33 15.05 29.62
CA PRO A 18 -32.32 14.06 29.29
C PRO A 18 -31.78 14.31 27.88
N GLN A 19 -30.46 14.19 27.70
CA GLN A 19 -29.84 14.38 26.38
C GLN A 19 -30.42 13.36 25.39
N PRO A 20 -30.79 13.77 24.16
CA PRO A 20 -31.28 12.84 23.15
C PRO A 20 -30.15 11.87 22.78
N VAL A 21 -30.45 10.57 22.87
CA VAL A 21 -29.57 9.51 22.35
C VAL A 21 -29.68 9.54 20.83
N TYR A 22 -28.58 9.86 20.14
CA TYR A 22 -28.52 9.79 18.69
C TYR A 22 -28.25 8.35 18.25
N GLU A 23 -29.22 7.73 17.58
CA GLU A 23 -28.98 6.50 16.82
C GLU A 23 -28.40 6.87 15.44
N PHE A 24 -27.32 6.21 15.05
CA PHE A 24 -26.63 6.45 13.78
C PHE A 24 -27.47 5.93 12.61
N THR A 25 -28.49 6.68 12.22
CA THR A 25 -29.30 6.38 11.04
C THR A 25 -28.49 6.76 9.80
N LYS A 26 -28.12 5.76 8.98
CA LYS A 26 -27.54 6.00 7.65
C LYS A 26 -28.44 6.99 6.90
N ARG A 27 -27.86 8.12 6.48
CA ARG A 27 -28.58 9.14 5.69
C ARG A 27 -29.08 8.46 4.40
N PRO A 28 -30.38 8.51 4.07
CA PRO A 28 -30.91 7.87 2.87
C PRO A 28 -30.32 8.43 1.56
N ASP A 29 -29.71 9.61 1.62
CA ASP A 29 -29.22 10.36 0.45
C ASP A 29 -27.68 10.59 0.47
N GLY A 30 -26.95 9.91 1.36
CA GLY A 30 -25.49 9.87 1.25
C GLY A 30 -25.06 9.04 0.03
N PRO A 31 -23.98 9.41 -0.70
CA PRO A 31 -23.49 8.56 -1.78
C PRO A 31 -23.26 7.16 -1.22
N SER A 32 -23.83 6.15 -1.88
CA SER A 32 -23.55 4.76 -1.55
C SER A 32 -22.03 4.56 -1.60
N PHE A 33 -21.51 3.62 -0.81
CA PHE A 33 -20.09 3.26 -0.87
C PHE A 33 -19.62 3.00 -2.31
N GLU A 34 -20.52 2.47 -3.14
CA GLU A 34 -20.36 2.22 -4.57
C GLU A 34 -20.22 3.50 -5.41
N GLY A 35 -20.84 4.62 -5.02
CA GLY A 35 -20.64 5.93 -5.65
C GLY A 35 -19.34 6.63 -5.25
N VAL A 36 -18.62 6.10 -4.26
CA VAL A 36 -17.30 6.60 -3.82
C VAL A 36 -16.16 5.79 -4.47
N VAL A 37 -16.45 4.59 -4.98
CA VAL A 37 -15.49 3.82 -5.77
C VAL A 37 -15.36 4.48 -7.14
N ALA A 38 -14.36 5.35 -7.30
CA ALA A 38 -13.98 5.83 -8.62
C ALA A 38 -13.58 4.63 -9.47
N THR A 39 -14.27 4.43 -10.60
CA THR A 39 -13.86 3.48 -11.62
C THR A 39 -12.43 3.82 -12.05
N LEU A 40 -11.61 2.81 -12.31
CA LEU A 40 -10.22 3.03 -12.76
C LEU A 40 -10.20 3.90 -14.01
N LYS A 41 -11.16 3.68 -14.91
CA LYS A 41 -11.41 4.52 -16.07
C LYS A 41 -11.64 6.01 -15.74
N GLY A 42 -12.32 6.31 -14.63
CA GLY A 42 -12.57 7.68 -14.17
C GLY A 42 -11.40 8.31 -13.41
N SER A 43 -10.43 7.51 -12.96
CA SER A 43 -9.22 7.96 -12.26
C SER A 43 -8.06 8.26 -13.22
N VAL A 44 -8.06 7.65 -14.42
CA VAL A 44 -7.04 7.88 -15.43
C VAL A 44 -7.30 9.18 -16.18
N GLU A 45 -6.25 9.98 -16.38
CA GLU A 45 -6.32 11.21 -17.18
C GLU A 45 -6.85 10.90 -18.60
N PRO A 46 -7.81 11.67 -19.14
CA PRO A 46 -8.45 11.35 -20.42
C PRO A 46 -7.47 11.16 -21.59
N ALA A 47 -6.43 11.99 -21.68
CA ALA A 47 -5.39 11.88 -22.72
C ALA A 47 -4.57 10.57 -22.61
N VAL A 48 -4.33 10.12 -21.38
CA VAL A 48 -3.65 8.85 -21.10
C VAL A 48 -4.58 7.68 -21.43
N LEU A 49 -5.86 7.79 -21.09
CA LEU A 49 -6.86 6.77 -21.39
C LEU A 49 -7.05 6.57 -22.91
N GLU A 50 -7.11 7.65 -23.69
CA GLU A 50 -7.20 7.58 -25.16
C GLU A 50 -5.99 6.86 -25.78
N THR A 51 -4.80 7.16 -25.26
CA THR A 51 -3.56 6.53 -25.72
C THR A 51 -3.53 5.05 -25.34
N LEU A 52 -3.91 4.69 -24.12
CA LEU A 52 -4.00 3.30 -23.67
C LEU A 52 -5.05 2.51 -24.45
N ALA A 53 -6.24 3.08 -24.65
CA ALA A 53 -7.32 2.45 -25.40
C ALA A 53 -6.90 2.16 -26.85
N THR A 54 -6.32 3.16 -27.52
CA THR A 54 -5.96 3.08 -28.95
C THR A 54 -4.73 2.22 -29.20
N TYR A 55 -3.65 2.44 -28.44
CA TYR A 55 -2.34 1.85 -28.75
C TYR A 55 -2.01 0.59 -27.94
N VAL A 56 -2.69 0.35 -26.80
CA VAL A 56 -2.38 -0.78 -25.92
C VAL A 56 -3.50 -1.82 -25.94
N LEU A 57 -4.76 -1.37 -25.86
CA LEU A 57 -5.92 -2.25 -25.85
C LEU A 57 -6.53 -2.46 -27.25
N GLU A 58 -6.15 -1.65 -28.24
CA GLU A 58 -6.69 -1.64 -29.62
C GLU A 58 -8.23 -1.56 -29.65
N LYS A 59 -8.82 -0.83 -28.70
CA LYS A 59 -10.27 -0.71 -28.49
C LYS A 59 -10.71 0.75 -28.42
N ARG A 60 -12.01 0.96 -28.57
CA ARG A 60 -12.62 2.28 -28.33
C ARG A 60 -12.68 2.58 -26.84
N VAL A 61 -12.54 3.86 -26.48
CA VAL A 61 -12.53 4.31 -25.08
C VAL A 61 -13.81 3.89 -24.34
N GLU A 62 -14.94 3.81 -25.03
CA GLU A 62 -16.23 3.37 -24.45
C GLU A 62 -16.23 1.89 -24.05
N GLU A 63 -15.53 1.05 -24.80
CA GLU A 63 -15.48 -0.42 -24.62
C GLU A 63 -14.43 -0.85 -23.58
N VAL A 64 -13.52 0.05 -23.19
CA VAL A 64 -12.52 -0.22 -22.15
C VAL A 64 -13.20 -0.40 -20.79
N GLN A 65 -12.99 -1.57 -20.19
CA GLN A 65 -13.40 -1.88 -18.82
C GLN A 65 -12.25 -1.77 -17.83
N ASP A 66 -12.57 -1.47 -16.57
CA ASP A 66 -11.60 -1.33 -15.48
C ASP A 66 -10.71 -2.57 -15.29
N ALA A 67 -11.25 -3.78 -15.54
CA ALA A 67 -10.49 -5.03 -15.48
C ALA A 67 -9.37 -5.11 -16.52
N GLU A 68 -9.57 -4.50 -17.70
CA GLU A 68 -8.58 -4.49 -18.78
C GLU A 68 -7.48 -3.46 -18.50
N ILE A 69 -7.84 -2.30 -17.95
CA ILE A 69 -6.89 -1.28 -17.48
C ILE A 69 -6.02 -1.86 -16.36
N LEU A 70 -6.65 -2.52 -15.38
CA LEU A 70 -5.94 -3.17 -14.28
C LEU A 70 -5.03 -4.31 -14.78
N GLY A 71 -5.51 -5.10 -15.75
CA GLY A 71 -4.73 -6.18 -16.37
C GLY A 71 -3.50 -5.66 -17.10
N GLU A 72 -3.62 -4.58 -17.87
CA GLU A 72 -2.47 -3.95 -18.56
C GLU A 72 -1.52 -3.25 -17.59
N GLU A 73 -2.01 -2.60 -16.54
CA GLU A 73 -1.17 -2.05 -15.48
C GLU A 73 -0.40 -3.16 -14.77
N GLN A 74 -1.06 -4.25 -14.39
CA GLN A 74 -0.43 -5.40 -13.74
C GLN A 74 0.57 -6.10 -14.65
N LYS A 75 0.31 -6.18 -15.95
CA LYS A 75 1.23 -6.70 -16.96
C LYS A 75 2.45 -5.79 -17.15
N ARG A 76 2.26 -4.47 -17.17
CA ARG A 76 3.35 -3.48 -17.30
C ARG A 76 4.21 -3.45 -16.03
N CYS A 77 3.59 -3.41 -14.86
CA CYS A 77 4.27 -3.52 -13.55
C CYS A 77 4.89 -4.90 -13.34
N GLY A 78 4.26 -5.96 -13.84
CA GLY A 78 4.77 -7.33 -13.81
C GLY A 78 5.98 -7.53 -14.73
N SER A 79 5.98 -6.87 -15.90
CA SER A 79 7.12 -6.84 -16.82
C SER A 79 8.27 -5.99 -16.26
N LEU A 80 7.98 -4.88 -15.58
CA LEU A 80 8.99 -4.09 -14.86
C LEU A 80 9.66 -4.91 -13.74
N LYS A 81 8.87 -5.73 -13.02
CA LYS A 81 9.37 -6.70 -12.02
C LYS A 81 10.12 -7.89 -12.65
N LYS A 82 9.76 -8.32 -13.88
CA LYS A 82 10.47 -9.39 -14.62
C LYS A 82 11.73 -8.91 -15.33
N ALA A 83 11.81 -7.63 -15.73
CA ALA A 83 13.03 -7.00 -16.22
C ALA A 83 14.06 -6.79 -15.09
N PHE A 84 13.61 -6.88 -13.84
CA PHE A 84 14.43 -7.18 -12.67
C PHE A 84 14.83 -8.68 -12.64
N ILE A 85 15.27 -9.23 -13.77
CA ILE A 85 16.38 -10.19 -13.70
C ILE A 85 17.55 -9.32 -13.26
N LEU A 86 17.58 -9.01 -11.96
CA LEU A 86 18.77 -8.57 -11.29
C LEU A 86 19.81 -9.60 -11.69
N ASP A 87 20.85 -9.16 -12.38
CA ASP A 87 22.10 -9.88 -12.30
C ASP A 87 22.52 -9.76 -10.83
N ILE A 88 21.99 -10.67 -10.01
CA ILE A 88 22.17 -10.75 -8.55
C ILE A 88 23.67 -10.72 -8.24
N SER A 89 24.45 -11.41 -9.09
CA SER A 89 25.90 -11.38 -9.03
C SER A 89 26.46 -9.97 -9.23
N THR A 90 25.96 -9.17 -10.17
CA THR A 90 26.36 -7.75 -10.30
C THR A 90 25.87 -6.87 -9.15
N LEU A 91 24.66 -7.09 -8.63
CA LEU A 91 24.10 -6.31 -7.52
C LEU A 91 24.99 -6.47 -6.29
N PHE A 92 25.21 -7.72 -5.86
CA PHE A 92 26.07 -8.00 -4.72
C PHE A 92 27.51 -7.58 -4.99
N ARG A 93 28.06 -7.78 -6.20
CA ARG A 93 29.42 -7.31 -6.54
C ARG A 93 29.59 -5.79 -6.43
N LYS A 94 28.55 -5.01 -6.73
CA LYS A 94 28.60 -3.54 -6.65
C LYS A 94 28.30 -3.03 -5.24
N ALA A 95 27.26 -3.56 -4.61
CA ALA A 95 26.68 -3.02 -3.38
C ALA A 95 27.22 -3.66 -2.11
N LEU A 96 27.63 -4.93 -2.16
CA LEU A 96 28.11 -5.66 -0.99
C LEU A 96 29.63 -5.77 -1.04
N LYS A 97 30.31 -4.92 -0.27
CA LYS A 97 31.77 -4.92 -0.14
C LYS A 97 32.15 -4.92 1.33
N MET A 98 33.17 -5.72 1.66
CA MET A 98 33.79 -5.70 2.97
C MET A 98 34.53 -4.38 3.15
N ASP A 99 34.15 -3.61 4.17
CA ASP A 99 34.88 -2.39 4.51
C ASP A 99 36.20 -2.74 5.20
N LYS A 100 37.32 -2.55 4.50
CA LYS A 100 38.65 -2.86 5.03
C LYS A 100 39.20 -1.78 5.97
N GLN A 101 38.51 -0.65 6.11
CA GLN A 101 38.91 0.41 7.05
C GLN A 101 38.52 0.08 8.49
N VAL A 102 37.61 -0.88 8.69
CA VAL A 102 37.27 -1.39 10.01
C VAL A 102 38.41 -2.28 10.52
N GLU A 103 39.05 -1.84 11.60
CA GLU A 103 40.17 -2.53 12.25
C GLU A 103 39.72 -3.81 12.96
N ASP A 104 38.53 -3.79 13.56
CA ASP A 104 37.95 -4.94 14.27
C ASP A 104 37.37 -5.96 13.27
N CYS A 105 37.88 -7.19 13.32
CA CYS A 105 37.47 -8.26 12.41
C CYS A 105 36.01 -8.68 12.61
N ASP A 106 35.52 -8.74 13.84
CA ASP A 106 34.19 -9.23 14.17
C ASP A 106 33.13 -8.19 13.78
N ALA A 107 33.39 -6.91 14.09
CA ALA A 107 32.55 -5.80 13.67
C ALA A 107 32.46 -5.72 12.14
N ARG A 108 33.58 -5.94 11.45
CA ARG A 108 33.64 -5.90 9.99
C ARG A 108 32.81 -7.01 9.34
N VAL A 109 32.89 -8.23 9.86
CA VAL A 109 32.08 -9.37 9.40
C VAL A 109 30.60 -9.12 9.71
N PHE A 110 30.28 -8.62 10.90
CA PHE A 110 28.92 -8.31 11.29
C PHE A 110 28.29 -7.24 10.38
N GLN A 111 29.00 -6.15 10.10
CA GLN A 111 28.56 -5.08 9.20
C GLN A 111 28.29 -5.60 7.78
N TYR A 112 29.11 -6.54 7.30
CA TYR A 112 28.93 -7.15 5.99
C TYR A 112 27.64 -7.97 5.93
N PHE A 113 27.37 -8.80 6.93
CA PHE A 113 26.12 -9.57 7.00
C PHE A 113 24.88 -8.67 7.19
N LEU A 114 24.99 -7.62 7.99
CA LEU A 114 23.92 -6.63 8.12
C LEU A 114 23.61 -5.95 6.78
N SER A 115 24.65 -5.57 6.05
CA SER A 115 24.52 -4.95 4.72
C SER A 115 23.90 -5.92 3.71
N PHE A 116 24.23 -7.21 3.79
CA PHE A 116 23.62 -8.25 2.98
C PHE A 116 22.11 -8.35 3.25
N THR A 117 21.70 -8.47 4.51
CA THR A 117 20.27 -8.57 4.87
C THR A 117 19.49 -7.35 4.37
N LYS A 118 20.06 -6.16 4.54
CA LYS A 118 19.47 -4.92 4.03
C LYS A 118 19.30 -4.93 2.51
N ILE A 119 20.32 -5.36 1.75
CA ILE A 119 20.23 -5.48 0.28
C ILE A 119 19.13 -6.48 -0.12
N VAL A 120 19.00 -7.59 0.62
CA VAL A 120 18.00 -8.62 0.36
C VAL A 120 16.57 -8.10 0.61
N GLU A 121 16.38 -7.33 1.68
CA GLU A 121 15.10 -6.66 2.00
C GLU A 121 14.74 -5.60 0.97
N ASP A 122 15.65 -4.66 0.70
CA ASP A 122 15.42 -3.53 -0.22
C ASP A 122 15.09 -4.00 -1.65
N ASN A 123 15.64 -5.14 -2.07
CA ASN A 123 15.43 -5.72 -3.41
C ASN A 123 14.39 -6.85 -3.44
N ASN A 124 13.68 -7.12 -2.34
CA ASN A 124 12.69 -8.21 -2.22
C ASN A 124 13.25 -9.59 -2.62
N LEU A 125 14.54 -9.83 -2.39
CA LEU A 125 15.22 -11.09 -2.72
C LEU A 125 14.98 -12.19 -1.67
N GLN A 126 14.22 -11.87 -0.61
CA GLN A 126 13.84 -12.77 0.49
C GLN A 126 13.31 -14.13 -0.01
N ALA A 127 12.47 -14.12 -1.05
CA ALA A 127 11.89 -15.33 -1.62
C ALA A 127 12.91 -16.20 -2.40
N LEU A 128 14.01 -15.60 -2.88
CA LEU A 128 15.03 -16.26 -3.70
C LEU A 128 16.17 -16.86 -2.87
N ILE A 129 16.51 -16.22 -1.76
CA ILE A 129 17.58 -16.67 -0.86
C ILE A 129 17.18 -17.97 -0.16
N GLY A 130 15.88 -18.30 -0.17
CA GLY A 130 15.32 -19.34 0.64
C GLY A 130 15.45 -18.90 2.09
N SER A 131 14.37 -18.37 2.67
CA SER A 131 14.25 -18.51 4.12
C SER A 131 14.28 -20.02 4.39
N GLY A 132 15.46 -20.54 4.70
CA GLY A 132 15.59 -21.83 5.36
C GLY A 132 14.74 -21.72 6.60
N ASN A 133 13.54 -22.25 6.51
CA ASN A 133 12.76 -22.57 7.68
C ASN A 133 13.67 -23.48 8.50
N VAL A 134 14.17 -22.99 9.63
CA VAL A 134 15.01 -23.75 10.57
C VAL A 134 14.26 -25.00 11.09
N THR A 135 12.99 -25.15 10.73
CA THR A 135 12.14 -26.32 10.93
C THR A 135 12.23 -27.37 9.83
N SER A 136 13.05 -27.17 8.79
CA SER A 136 13.32 -28.23 7.82
C SER A 136 14.17 -29.31 8.50
N PRO A 137 13.71 -30.59 8.50
CA PRO A 137 14.41 -31.69 9.17
C PRO A 137 15.76 -32.06 8.56
N ASP A 138 16.21 -31.34 7.52
CA ASP A 138 17.48 -31.57 6.81
C ASP A 138 18.56 -30.53 7.15
N TYR A 139 18.32 -29.66 8.14
CA TYR A 139 19.34 -28.76 8.66
C TYR A 139 20.32 -29.56 9.52
N LYS A 140 21.50 -29.89 8.97
CA LYS A 140 22.57 -30.55 9.72
C LYS A 140 23.43 -29.50 10.44
N ASP A 141 23.59 -29.70 11.74
CA ASP A 141 24.59 -29.05 12.60
C ASP A 141 26.02 -29.19 12.04
#